data_AF-A0A4Y2C541-F1
#
_entry.id   AF-A0A4Y2C541-F1
#
_cell.length_a   1.000
_cell.length_b   1.000
_cell.length_c   1.000
_cell.angle_alpha   90.00
_cell.angle_beta   90.00
_cell.angle_gamma   90.00
#
_symmetry.space_group_name_H-M   'P 1'
#
loop_
_entity.id
_entity.type
_entity.pdbx_description
1 polymer ?
#
loop_
_entity_poly.entity_id
_entity_poly.type
_entity_poly.pdbx_seq_one_letter_code
_entity_poly.pdbx_strand_id
1 'polypeptide(L)'
;MFYQPTDISTSEVEEQESVEIPCSGGARKSKLVTSGDTICFPYEDLKTTWDAVVRGHKLSGNGQCFGWRNFESSYSWITYAKFIKKAEKFGSGLEKIGLNPFPMSNVGIYAQNGIEWVIAQYGVWSKSSVVVPLYDTLGPDACTFIIKQGKS
;
A
#
# COMPACT_ATOMS: atom_id res chain seq x y z
N MET A 1 24.05 -26.24 13.53
CA MET A 1 23.10 -26.67 12.49
C MET A 1 22.93 -25.49 11.55
N PHE A 2 23.54 -25.56 10.37
CA PHE A 2 23.64 -24.44 9.44
C PHE A 2 22.34 -24.33 8.62
N TYR A 3 21.68 -23.17 8.68
CA TYR A 3 20.55 -22.86 7.81
C TYR A 3 21.09 -22.63 6.40
N GLN A 4 20.75 -23.50 5.46
CA GLN A 4 21.03 -23.24 4.06
C GLN A 4 20.00 -22.23 3.55
N PRO A 5 20.41 -21.12 2.90
CA PRO A 5 19.47 -20.24 2.23
C PRO A 5 18.68 -21.07 1.22
N THR A 6 17.35 -21.00 1.29
CA THR A 6 16.53 -21.50 0.20
C THR A 6 16.91 -20.70 -1.03
N ASP A 7 17.43 -21.37 -2.06
CA ASP A 7 17.56 -20.79 -3.38
C ASP A 7 16.19 -20.23 -3.76
N ILE A 8 16.08 -18.90 -3.81
CA ILE A 8 15.04 -18.24 -4.59
C ILE A 8 15.50 -18.38 -6.04
N SER A 9 15.60 -19.62 -6.54
CA SER A 9 15.44 -19.85 -7.96
C SER A 9 14.02 -19.37 -8.22
N THR A 10 13.89 -18.28 -8.98
CA THR A 10 12.64 -17.84 -9.57
C THR A 10 11.97 -19.07 -10.17
N SER A 11 11.04 -19.66 -9.43
CA SER A 11 10.22 -20.73 -9.95
C SER A 11 9.61 -20.20 -11.23
N GLU A 12 9.60 -21.02 -12.29
CA GLU A 12 9.13 -20.76 -13.65
C GLU A 12 7.68 -20.22 -13.76
N VAL A 13 7.06 -19.87 -12.63
CA VAL A 13 5.72 -19.33 -12.43
C VAL A 13 5.64 -17.82 -12.69
N GLU A 14 6.75 -17.07 -12.66
CA GLU A 14 6.74 -15.62 -12.93
C GLU A 14 6.54 -15.26 -14.42
N GLU A 15 6.82 -16.18 -15.34
CA GLU A 15 6.84 -15.87 -16.78
C GLU A 15 5.45 -15.68 -17.42
N GLN A 16 4.35 -15.87 -16.70
CA GLN A 16 3.03 -16.04 -17.34
C GLN A 16 1.88 -15.15 -16.83
N GLU A 17 2.18 -14.01 -16.22
CA GLU A 17 1.16 -13.01 -15.80
C GLU A 17 0.81 -11.98 -16.89
N SER A 18 1.62 -11.86 -17.95
CA SER A 18 1.42 -10.88 -19.02
C SER A 18 1.56 -11.45 -20.42
N VAL A 19 0.71 -10.99 -21.34
CA VAL A 19 0.70 -11.32 -22.77
C VAL A 19 1.05 -10.08 -23.60
N GLU A 20 1.86 -10.26 -24.65
CA GLU A 20 2.18 -9.17 -25.55
C GLU A 20 0.96 -8.79 -26.39
N ILE A 21 0.73 -7.49 -26.54
CA ILE A 21 -0.34 -6.96 -27.39
C ILE A 21 0.16 -7.03 -28.85
N PRO A 22 -0.55 -7.72 -29.75
CA PRO A 22 -0.18 -7.78 -31.16
C PRO A 22 0.02 -6.39 -31.75
N CYS A 23 1.07 -6.21 -32.56
CA CYS A 23 1.37 -4.98 -33.28
C CYS A 23 1.71 -3.74 -32.41
N SER A 24 2.02 -3.93 -31.12
CA SER A 24 2.34 -2.83 -30.20
C SER A 24 3.83 -2.51 -30.06
N GLY A 25 4.71 -3.32 -30.64
CA GLY A 25 6.17 -3.15 -30.52
C GLY A 25 6.73 -3.51 -29.14
N GLY A 26 6.16 -4.51 -28.46
CA GLY A 26 6.62 -5.00 -27.17
C GLY A 26 5.78 -4.59 -25.96
N ALA A 27 4.64 -3.90 -26.15
CA ALA A 27 3.75 -3.59 -25.03
C ALA A 27 3.03 -4.85 -24.54
N ARG A 28 2.97 -5.05 -23.23
CA ARG A 28 2.37 -6.24 -22.60
C ARG A 28 1.15 -5.84 -21.77
N LYS A 29 0.11 -6.68 -21.78
CA LYS A 29 -1.09 -6.57 -20.94
C LYS A 29 -1.22 -7.76 -20.00
N SER A 30 -1.90 -7.60 -18.87
CA SER A 30 -2.25 -8.74 -18.01
C SER A 30 -3.12 -9.73 -18.78
N LYS A 31 -2.95 -11.03 -18.54
CA LYS A 31 -3.86 -12.08 -19.08
C LYS A 31 -5.32 -11.88 -18.69
N LEU A 32 -5.58 -11.17 -17.59
CA LEU A 32 -6.93 -10.87 -17.12
C LEU A 32 -7.67 -9.92 -18.09
N VAL A 33 -6.96 -9.16 -18.92
CA VAL A 33 -7.50 -8.18 -19.87
C VAL A 33 -7.88 -8.89 -21.19
N THR A 34 -9.10 -9.43 -21.24
CA THR A 34 -9.62 -10.20 -22.38
C THR A 34 -10.22 -9.34 -23.49
N SER A 35 -10.87 -8.21 -23.18
CA SER A 35 -11.38 -7.25 -24.16
C SER A 35 -10.44 -6.06 -24.33
N GLY A 36 -10.56 -5.30 -25.42
CA GLY A 36 -9.71 -4.13 -25.74
C GLY A 36 -9.83 -2.95 -24.76
N ASP A 37 -10.63 -3.09 -23.71
CA ASP A 37 -10.81 -2.09 -22.66
C ASP A 37 -9.79 -2.31 -21.55
N THR A 38 -9.16 -1.23 -21.12
CA THR A 38 -8.28 -1.24 -19.95
C THR A 38 -9.08 -1.64 -18.72
N ILE A 39 -8.66 -2.68 -18.01
CA ILE A 39 -9.23 -3.00 -16.70
C ILE A 39 -8.88 -1.87 -15.74
N CYS A 40 -9.85 -1.05 -15.37
CA CYS A 40 -9.66 -0.01 -14.36
C CYS A 40 -9.49 -0.60 -12.95
N PHE A 41 -10.15 -1.73 -12.66
CA PHE A 41 -10.05 -2.44 -11.38
C PHE A 41 -10.22 -3.95 -11.58
N PRO A 42 -9.39 -4.80 -10.95
CA PRO A 42 -9.45 -6.26 -11.13
C PRO A 42 -10.73 -6.89 -10.56
N TYR A 43 -11.43 -6.20 -9.64
CA TYR A 43 -12.71 -6.61 -9.07
C TYR A 43 -13.62 -5.38 -8.91
N GLU A 44 -14.94 -5.54 -9.06
CA GLU A 44 -15.90 -4.43 -8.89
C GLU A 44 -15.90 -3.83 -7.48
N ASP A 45 -15.57 -4.65 -6.46
CA ASP A 45 -15.49 -4.27 -5.06
C ASP A 45 -14.10 -3.77 -4.64
N LEU A 46 -13.17 -3.55 -5.57
CA LEU A 46 -11.79 -3.13 -5.30
C LEU A 46 -11.43 -1.84 -6.04
N LYS A 47 -12.00 -0.71 -5.62
CA LYS A 47 -11.77 0.59 -6.26
C LYS A 47 -10.65 1.39 -5.62
N THR A 48 -10.35 1.08 -4.37
CA THR A 48 -9.33 1.76 -3.57
C THR A 48 -8.41 0.77 -2.87
N THR A 49 -7.24 1.23 -2.45
CA THR A 49 -6.35 0.45 -1.57
C THR A 49 -7.03 0.10 -0.25
N TRP A 50 -7.93 0.96 0.25
CA TRP A 50 -8.78 0.66 1.41
C TRP A 50 -9.66 -0.56 1.17
N ASP A 51 -10.30 -0.66 0.00
CA ASP A 51 -11.14 -1.79 -0.37
C ASP A 51 -10.36 -3.11 -0.40
N ALA A 52 -9.07 -3.08 -0.75
CA ALA A 52 -8.22 -4.26 -0.72
C ALA A 52 -8.10 -4.87 0.69
N VAL A 53 -7.96 -4.03 1.72
CA VAL A 53 -7.87 -4.48 3.11
C VAL A 53 -9.23 -4.96 3.63
N VAL A 54 -10.31 -4.25 3.28
CA VAL A 54 -11.67 -4.67 3.64
C VAL A 54 -12.04 -6.00 2.98
N ARG A 55 -11.69 -6.17 1.70
CA ARG A 55 -11.87 -7.42 0.96
C ARG A 55 -11.02 -8.54 1.55
N GLY A 56 -9.75 -8.28 1.84
CA GLY A 56 -8.85 -9.24 2.49
C GLY A 56 -9.38 -9.70 3.84
N HIS A 57 -9.97 -8.80 4.63
CA HIS A 57 -10.64 -9.17 5.89
C HIS A 57 -11.78 -10.17 5.68
N LYS A 58 -12.65 -9.91 4.69
CA LYS A 58 -13.80 -10.76 4.36
C LYS A 58 -13.37 -12.15 3.88
N LEU A 59 -12.39 -12.21 2.97
CA LEU A 59 -11.94 -13.46 2.36
C LEU A 59 -11.13 -14.33 3.32
N SER A 60 -10.29 -13.72 4.16
CA SER A 60 -9.41 -14.45 5.09
C SER A 60 -10.08 -14.84 6.41
N GLY A 61 -11.29 -14.34 6.69
CA GLY A 61 -11.94 -14.53 7.99
C GLY A 61 -11.13 -13.92 9.13
N ASN A 62 -10.60 -12.70 8.94
CA ASN A 62 -9.72 -12.00 9.89
C ASN A 62 -8.31 -12.64 10.07
N GLY A 63 -7.73 -13.15 8.99
CA GLY A 63 -6.37 -13.69 8.98
C GLY A 63 -5.26 -12.64 9.19
N GLN A 64 -4.02 -13.06 8.96
CA GLN A 64 -2.86 -12.17 8.97
C GLN A 64 -2.92 -11.18 7.81
N CYS A 65 -2.70 -9.90 8.09
CA CYS A 65 -2.81 -8.79 7.14
C CYS A 65 -1.42 -8.27 6.75
N PHE A 66 -0.63 -7.79 7.71
CA PHE A 66 0.74 -7.34 7.49
C PHE A 66 1.70 -8.03 8.45
N GLY A 67 2.88 -8.37 7.93
CA GLY A 67 3.99 -8.92 8.69
C GLY A 67 5.15 -7.93 8.79
N TRP A 68 5.86 -7.93 9.92
CA TRP A 68 7.12 -7.18 10.08
C TRP A 68 8.13 -8.05 10.82
N ARG A 69 9.41 -7.77 10.57
CA ARG A 69 10.53 -8.47 11.21
C ARG A 69 10.91 -7.77 12.50
N ASN A 70 10.94 -8.52 13.60
CA ASN A 70 11.46 -8.03 14.87
C ASN A 70 12.98 -8.15 14.92
N PHE A 71 13.61 -7.44 15.85
CA PHE A 71 15.05 -7.52 16.12
C PHE A 71 15.54 -8.95 16.37
N GLU A 72 14.70 -9.80 16.94
CA GLU A 72 14.96 -11.22 17.21
C GLU A 72 14.85 -12.13 15.98
N SER A 73 14.74 -11.56 14.77
CA SER A 73 14.57 -12.27 13.49
C SER A 73 13.27 -13.09 13.34
N SER A 74 12.36 -13.01 14.30
CA SER A 74 11.00 -13.55 14.17
C SER A 74 10.09 -12.58 13.41
N TYR A 75 9.16 -13.12 12.63
CA TYR A 75 8.08 -12.33 12.02
C TYR A 75 6.92 -12.18 12.99
N SER A 76 6.45 -10.95 13.14
CA SER A 76 5.19 -10.63 13.80
C SER A 76 4.15 -10.22 12.79
N TRP A 77 2.89 -10.48 13.10
CA TRP A 77 1.76 -10.23 12.21
C TRP A 77 0.67 -9.44 12.92
N ILE A 78 -0.01 -8.57 12.17
CA ILE A 78 -1.25 -7.93 12.59
C ILE A 78 -2.42 -8.54 11.83
N THR A 79 -3.54 -8.79 12.51
CA THR A 79 -4.76 -9.26 11.85
C THR A 79 -5.47 -8.12 11.13
N TYR A 80 -6.26 -8.45 10.10
CA TYR A 80 -7.03 -7.45 9.36
C TYR A 80 -7.88 -6.56 10.25
N ALA A 81 -8.65 -7.12 11.19
CA ALA A 81 -9.51 -6.35 12.09
C ALA A 81 -8.70 -5.37 12.97
N LYS A 82 -7.54 -5.81 13.48
CA LYS A 82 -6.68 -4.96 14.31
C LYS A 82 -6.06 -3.85 13.47
N PHE A 83 -5.66 -4.15 12.23
CA PHE A 83 -5.12 -3.17 11.30
C PHE A 83 -6.17 -2.11 10.92
N ILE A 84 -7.34 -2.52 10.43
CA ILE A 84 -8.46 -1.63 10.08
C ILE A 84 -8.81 -0.70 11.24
N LYS A 85 -9.01 -1.27 12.43
CA LYS A 85 -9.33 -0.49 13.64
C LYS A 85 -8.25 0.52 14.02
N LYS A 86 -6.97 0.20 13.80
CA LYS A 86 -5.87 1.14 14.05
C LYS A 86 -5.86 2.27 13.02
N ALA A 87 -6.05 1.95 11.74
CA ALA A 87 -6.10 2.93 10.66
C ALA A 87 -7.28 3.91 10.83
N GLU A 88 -8.47 3.42 11.13
CA GLU A 88 -9.66 4.26 11.38
C GLU A 88 -9.46 5.21 12.57
N LYS A 89 -8.85 4.69 13.65
CA LYS A 89 -8.52 5.51 14.83
C LYS A 89 -7.50 6.58 14.51
N PHE A 90 -6.49 6.27 13.70
CA PHE A 90 -5.50 7.24 13.25
C PHE A 90 -6.16 8.35 12.42
N GLY A 91 -6.95 7.99 11.40
CA GLY A 91 -7.67 8.95 10.56
C GLY A 91 -8.64 9.81 11.36
N SER A 92 -9.38 9.23 12.32
CA SER A 92 -10.27 9.98 13.21
C SER A 92 -9.50 10.92 14.16
N GLY A 93 -8.27 10.55 14.53
CA GLY A 93 -7.36 11.43 15.26
C GLY A 93 -6.93 12.64 14.43
N LEU A 94 -6.64 12.44 13.14
CA LEU A 94 -6.29 13.53 12.21
C LEU A 94 -7.42 14.54 12.06
N GLU A 95 -8.67 14.08 11.91
CA GLU A 95 -9.84 14.98 11.86
C GLU A 95 -9.96 15.82 13.14
N LYS A 96 -9.75 15.20 14.31
CA LYS A 96 -9.82 15.90 15.60
C LYS A 96 -8.77 16.99 15.77
N ILE A 97 -7.61 16.87 15.12
CA ILE A 97 -6.55 17.89 15.16
C ILE A 97 -6.65 18.89 14.01
N GLY A 98 -7.72 18.85 13.21
CA GLY A 98 -8.04 19.86 12.20
C GLY A 98 -7.76 19.45 10.76
N LEU A 99 -7.52 18.17 10.47
CA LEU A 99 -7.51 17.71 9.07
C LEU A 99 -8.91 17.84 8.48
N ASN A 100 -9.06 18.70 7.47
CA ASN A 100 -10.30 18.81 6.71
C ASN A 100 -10.23 17.88 5.48
N PRO A 101 -11.05 16.82 5.40
CA PRO A 101 -11.03 15.90 4.27
C PRO A 101 -11.52 16.51 2.95
N PHE A 102 -12.13 17.71 2.98
CA PHE A 102 -12.59 18.42 1.78
C PHE A 102 -11.77 19.71 1.52
N PRO A 103 -11.39 20.02 0.26
CA PRO A 103 -11.67 19.29 -0.98
C PRO A 103 -10.79 18.05 -1.22
N MET A 104 -9.67 17.93 -0.51
CA MET A 104 -8.77 16.77 -0.38
C MET A 104 -7.51 17.34 0.26
N SER A 105 -7.08 16.83 1.40
CA SER A 105 -5.88 17.35 2.07
C SER A 105 -4.66 16.48 1.81
N ASN A 106 -3.50 17.12 1.62
CA ASN A 106 -2.21 16.44 1.55
C ASN A 106 -1.63 16.27 2.96
N VAL A 107 -1.32 15.04 3.34
CA VAL A 107 -0.74 14.69 4.64
C VAL A 107 0.68 14.15 4.44
N GLY A 108 1.66 14.94 4.86
CA GLY A 108 3.06 14.50 4.89
C GLY A 108 3.29 13.53 6.05
N ILE A 109 3.78 12.33 5.73
CA ILE A 109 4.19 11.34 6.75
C ILE A 109 5.69 11.17 6.66
N TYR A 110 6.39 11.59 7.72
CA TYR A 110 7.82 11.38 7.90
C TYR A 110 8.04 10.31 8.97
N ALA A 111 8.36 9.09 8.53
CA ALA A 111 8.76 8.00 9.42
C ALA A 111 9.53 6.93 8.63
N GLN A 112 10.28 6.09 9.35
CA GLN A 112 10.86 4.89 8.76
C GLN A 112 9.76 3.91 8.33
N ASN A 113 10.06 3.09 7.31
CA ASN A 113 9.15 2.03 6.88
C ASN A 113 8.91 1.05 8.03
N GLY A 114 7.64 0.91 8.42
CA GLY A 114 7.22 0.08 9.55
C GLY A 114 5.71 -0.10 9.56
N ILE A 115 5.21 -0.93 10.47
CA ILE A 115 3.78 -1.21 10.54
C ILE A 115 2.97 0.05 10.89
N GLU A 116 3.55 0.92 11.72
CA GLU A 116 3.00 2.23 12.07
C GLU A 116 2.84 3.13 10.86
N TRP A 117 3.82 3.13 9.95
CA TRP A 117 3.77 3.92 8.72
C TRP A 117 2.63 3.46 7.81
N VAL A 118 2.45 2.15 7.63
CA VAL A 118 1.36 1.59 6.82
C VAL A 118 0.00 1.90 7.47
N ILE A 119 -0.11 1.79 8.80
CA ILE A 119 -1.33 2.18 9.54
C ILE A 119 -1.66 3.66 9.30
N ALA A 120 -0.65 4.53 9.36
CA ALA A 120 -0.84 5.96 9.16
C ALA A 120 -1.29 6.26 7.72
N GLN A 121 -0.66 5.63 6.73
CA GLN A 121 -1.03 5.75 5.32
C GLN A 121 -2.50 5.35 5.08
N TYR A 122 -2.91 4.18 5.58
CA TYR A 122 -4.30 3.72 5.45
C TYR A 122 -5.29 4.58 6.24
N GLY A 123 -4.86 5.15 7.37
CA GLY A 123 -5.69 6.10 8.12
C GLY A 123 -5.97 7.38 7.34
N VAL A 124 -5.00 7.90 6.61
CA VAL A 124 -5.19 9.06 5.72
C VAL A 124 -6.11 8.70 4.53
N TRP A 125 -5.89 7.54 3.90
CA TRP A 125 -6.75 7.07 2.80
C TRP A 125 -8.20 6.83 3.22
N SER A 126 -8.42 6.38 4.47
CA SER A 126 -9.77 6.22 5.03
C SER A 126 -10.55 7.54 5.12
N LYS A 127 -9.85 8.68 5.06
CA LYS A 127 -10.40 10.04 5.14
C LYS A 127 -10.33 10.79 3.81
N SER A 128 -10.30 10.06 2.68
CA SER A 128 -10.26 10.65 1.33
C SER A 128 -9.16 11.69 1.12
N SER A 129 -8.05 11.55 1.84
CA SER A 129 -6.90 12.45 1.82
C SER A 129 -5.69 11.74 1.19
N VAL A 130 -4.69 12.50 0.75
CA VAL A 130 -3.52 11.97 0.03
C VAL A 130 -2.30 11.95 0.95
N VAL A 131 -1.57 10.84 0.92
CA VAL A 131 -0.31 10.68 1.68
C VAL A 131 0.86 11.13 0.83
N VAL A 132 1.68 12.01 1.39
CA VAL A 132 2.97 12.41 0.81
C VAL A 132 4.08 11.76 1.63
N PRO A 133 4.75 10.71 1.12
CA PRO A 133 5.81 10.02 1.85
C PRO A 133 7.06 10.90 1.93
N LEU A 134 7.61 11.08 3.14
CA LEU A 134 8.88 11.76 3.36
C LEU A 134 9.88 10.77 3.96
N TYR A 135 10.94 10.47 3.23
CA TYR A 135 12.01 9.57 3.68
C TYR A 135 13.30 10.35 3.93
N ASP A 136 14.02 9.95 4.97
CA ASP A 136 15.28 10.55 5.44
C ASP A 136 16.47 10.33 4.48
N THR A 137 16.29 9.55 3.41
CA THR A 137 17.31 9.28 2.39
C THR A 137 17.57 10.46 1.46
N LEU A 138 16.75 11.50 1.54
CA LEU A 138 16.96 12.74 0.84
C LEU A 138 17.31 13.79 1.89
N GLY A 139 18.52 14.36 1.83
CA GLY A 139 18.97 15.36 2.80
C GLY A 139 17.99 16.54 2.99
N PRO A 140 18.24 17.45 3.95
CA PRO A 140 17.31 18.51 4.38
C PRO A 140 16.69 19.34 3.24
N ASP A 141 17.34 19.43 2.08
CA ASP A 141 16.85 20.11 0.88
C ASP A 141 15.58 19.47 0.27
N ALA A 142 15.40 18.15 0.36
CA ALA A 142 14.26 17.47 -0.25
C ALA A 142 12.97 17.58 0.57
N CYS A 143 13.07 17.64 1.90
CA CYS A 143 11.91 17.95 2.74
C CYS A 143 11.34 19.33 2.39
N THR A 144 12.21 20.30 2.10
CA THR A 144 11.81 21.65 1.69
C THR A 144 11.16 21.66 0.30
N PHE A 145 11.66 20.85 -0.63
CA PHE A 145 11.09 20.71 -1.98
C PHE A 145 9.68 20.09 -1.94
N ILE A 146 9.50 19.00 -1.18
CA ILE A 146 8.22 18.28 -1.12
C ILE A 146 7.14 19.11 -0.40
N ILE A 147 7.48 19.83 0.67
CA ILE A 147 6.54 20.75 1.34
C ILE A 147 6.09 21.88 0.40
N LYS A 148 6.99 22.39 -0.45
CA LYS A 148 6.64 23.42 -1.44
C LYS A 148 5.72 22.88 -2.54
N GLN A 149 5.88 21.63 -2.93
CA GLN A 149 5.10 21.02 -4.02
C GLN A 149 3.76 20.43 -3.57
N GLY A 150 3.65 20.01 -2.30
CA GLY A 150 2.40 19.53 -1.68
C GLY A 150 1.40 20.63 -1.28
N LYS A 151 1.68 21.90 -1.55
CA LYS A 151 0.82 23.08 -1.25
C LYS A 151 -0.04 23.55 -2.45
N SER A 152 -0.31 22.68 -3.41
CA SER A 152 -1.13 23.04 -4.59
C SER A 152 -2.62 23.00 -4.30
#